data_AF-A0AAV5CQI3-F1
#
_entry.id   AF-A0AAV5CQI3-F1
#
_cell.length_a   1.000
_cell.length_b   1.000
_cell.length_c   1.000
_cell.angle_alpha   90.00
_cell.angle_beta   90.00
_cell.angle_gamma   90.00
#
_symmetry.space_group_name_H-M   'P 1'
#
loop_
_entity.id
_entity.type
_entity.pdbx_description
1 polymer ?
#
loop_
_entity_poly.entity_id
_entity_poly.type
_entity_poly.pdbx_seq_one_letter_code
_entity_poly.pdbx_strand_id
1 'polypeptide(L)'
;MLRERIYPNEISFLCVLGACSHAGLVEDGQRYFSVMKDSYKIEPNVRHYSCIVDMLGRAGLLDEAFAIVSNMRCEPSTVVWRTLLGACKIHGNVALGKLAQERILSMNGDADGDYVLLSGIYASHSEWLGVETVRRSMDKRGLRKVAGCAQVDRKTASRLSP
;
A
#
# COMPACT_ATOMS: atom_id res chain seq x y z
N MET A 1 15.14 26.69 2.05
CA MET A 1 15.32 26.20 0.66
C MET A 1 15.13 27.28 -0.41
N LEU A 2 13.94 27.50 -0.99
CA LEU A 2 13.80 28.44 -2.13
C LEU A 2 14.14 29.89 -1.79
N ARG A 3 13.72 30.37 -0.61
CA ARG A 3 14.05 31.72 -0.10
C ARG A 3 15.55 31.92 0.14
N GLU A 4 16.29 30.84 0.38
CA GLU A 4 17.73 30.83 0.63
C GLU A 4 18.53 30.51 -0.65
N ARG A 5 17.87 30.44 -1.81
CA ARG A 5 18.47 30.05 -3.11
C ARG A 5 19.12 28.66 -3.11
N ILE A 6 18.66 27.77 -2.22
CA ILE A 6 19.05 26.37 -2.21
C ILE A 6 18.11 25.61 -3.14
N TYR A 7 18.68 24.95 -4.16
CA TYR A 7 17.92 24.14 -5.11
C TYR A 7 17.45 22.84 -4.45
N PRO A 8 16.14 22.53 -4.50
CA PRO A 8 15.62 21.23 -4.12
C PRO A 8 16.31 20.10 -4.90
N ASN A 9 16.59 19.01 -4.20
CA ASN A 9 17.09 17.76 -4.77
C ASN A 9 16.08 16.62 -4.55
N GLU A 10 16.44 15.41 -4.96
CA GLU A 10 15.62 14.20 -4.78
C GLU A 10 15.15 14.01 -3.33
N ILE A 11 16.02 14.23 -2.34
CA ILE A 11 15.67 14.05 -0.92
C ILE A 11 14.66 15.11 -0.48
N SER A 12 14.81 16.34 -0.98
CA SER A 12 13.89 17.44 -0.69
C SER A 12 12.48 17.12 -1.17
N PHE A 13 12.33 16.62 -2.39
CA PHE A 13 11.05 16.21 -2.94
C PHE A 13 10.48 14.97 -2.25
N LEU A 14 11.32 14.00 -1.89
CA LEU A 14 10.88 12.85 -1.09
C LEU A 14 10.26 13.29 0.24
N CYS A 15 10.88 14.22 0.95
CA CYS A 15 10.34 14.75 2.21
C CYS A 15 8.99 15.44 2.02
N VAL A 16 8.85 16.27 0.99
CA VAL A 16 7.59 16.97 0.69
C VAL A 16 6.49 15.97 0.31
N LEU A 17 6.79 15.01 -0.58
CA LEU A 17 5.83 13.98 -0.99
C LEU A 17 5.42 13.09 0.17
N GLY A 18 6.36 12.73 1.05
CA GLY A 18 6.08 12.02 2.30
C GLY A 18 5.13 12.81 3.20
N ALA A 19 5.40 14.10 3.41
CA ALA A 19 4.54 14.97 4.21
C ALA A 19 3.13 15.11 3.61
N CYS A 20 3.01 15.35 2.31
CA CYS A 20 1.72 15.36 1.61
C CYS A 20 0.99 14.02 1.77
N SER A 21 1.71 12.92 1.71
CA SER A 21 1.13 11.57 1.79
C SER A 21 0.54 11.32 3.18
N HIS A 22 1.27 11.68 4.23
CA HIS A 22 0.80 11.59 5.61
C HIS A 22 -0.35 12.55 5.94
N ALA A 23 -0.32 13.76 5.38
CA ALA A 23 -1.34 14.78 5.60
C ALA A 23 -2.59 14.62 4.71
N GLY A 24 -2.58 13.69 3.74
CA GLY A 24 -3.67 13.51 2.79
C GLY A 24 -3.81 14.65 1.78
N LEU A 25 -2.74 15.42 1.54
CA LEU A 25 -2.73 16.56 0.62
C LEU A 25 -2.50 16.08 -0.82
N VAL A 26 -3.53 15.48 -1.42
CA VAL A 26 -3.46 14.81 -2.73
C VAL A 26 -3.06 15.76 -3.86
N GLU A 27 -3.75 16.90 -3.97
CA GLU A 27 -3.53 17.87 -5.05
C GLU A 27 -2.11 18.46 -4.99
N ASP A 28 -1.65 18.84 -3.80
CA ASP A 28 -0.29 19.33 -3.58
C ASP A 28 0.74 18.25 -3.87
N GLY A 29 0.49 17.01 -3.44
CA GLY A 29 1.37 15.87 -3.71
C GLY A 29 1.56 15.62 -5.20
N GLN A 30 0.46 15.57 -5.96
CA GLN A 30 0.50 15.45 -7.42
C GLN A 30 1.24 16.63 -8.07
N ARG A 31 0.96 17.86 -7.62
CA ARG A 31 1.63 19.06 -8.10
C ARG A 31 3.14 18.99 -7.87
N TYR A 32 3.60 18.67 -6.66
CA TYR A 32 5.03 18.58 -6.36
C TYR A 32 5.70 17.43 -7.11
N PHE A 33 5.01 16.31 -7.32
CA PHE A 33 5.51 15.20 -8.13
C PHE A 33 5.74 15.62 -9.60
N SER A 34 4.83 16.40 -10.18
CA SER A 34 4.99 16.96 -11.53
C SER A 34 6.08 18.02 -11.58
N VAL A 35 6.12 18.96 -10.62
CA VAL A 35 7.16 20.00 -10.53
C VAL A 35 8.56 19.39 -10.44
N MET A 36 8.74 18.32 -9.68
CA MET A 36 10.00 17.57 -9.58
C MET A 36 10.51 17.14 -10.96
N LYS A 37 9.64 16.53 -11.77
CA LYS A 37 9.97 16.03 -13.11
C LYS A 37 10.13 17.16 -14.13
N ASP A 38 9.16 18.07 -14.18
CA ASP A 38 9.01 18.98 -15.30
C ASP A 38 9.85 20.25 -15.13
N SER A 39 9.92 20.77 -13.90
CA SER A 39 10.65 22.01 -13.60
C SER A 39 12.08 21.74 -13.12
N TYR A 40 12.27 20.76 -12.24
CA TYR A 40 13.58 20.45 -11.66
C TYR A 40 14.34 19.33 -12.39
N LYS A 41 13.70 18.65 -13.35
CA LYS A 41 14.29 17.55 -14.14
C LYS A 41 14.85 16.43 -13.27
N ILE A 42 14.23 16.20 -12.12
CA ILE A 42 14.59 15.12 -11.19
C ILE A 42 13.72 13.91 -11.52
N GLU A 43 14.38 12.80 -11.86
CA GLU A 43 13.70 11.54 -12.14
C GLU A 43 13.18 10.90 -10.84
N PRO A 44 11.91 10.50 -10.75
CA PRO A 44 11.40 9.82 -9.57
C PRO A 44 12.05 8.44 -9.42
N ASN A 45 12.72 8.21 -8.30
CA ASN A 45 13.05 6.85 -7.85
C ASN A 45 11.85 6.14 -7.18
N VAL A 46 12.01 4.85 -6.86
CA VAL A 46 11.00 3.98 -6.25
C VAL A 46 10.36 4.61 -4.99
N ARG A 47 11.11 5.34 -4.16
CA ARG A 47 10.56 5.95 -2.94
C ARG A 47 9.56 7.07 -3.24
N HIS A 48 9.83 7.89 -4.25
CA HIS A 48 8.87 8.92 -4.69
C HIS A 48 7.59 8.28 -5.23
N TYR A 49 7.74 7.21 -6.03
CA TYR A 49 6.59 6.45 -6.54
C TYR A 49 5.77 5.83 -5.41
N SER A 50 6.41 5.23 -4.41
CA SER A 50 5.70 4.72 -3.22
C SER A 50 4.88 5.80 -2.53
N CYS A 51 5.45 7.01 -2.32
CA CYS A 51 4.72 8.09 -1.66
C CYS A 51 3.47 8.53 -2.43
N ILE A 52 3.57 8.69 -3.75
CA ILE A 52 2.43 9.16 -4.55
C ILE A 52 1.37 8.05 -4.72
N VAL A 53 1.77 6.78 -4.87
CA VAL A 53 0.83 5.64 -4.95
C VAL A 53 0.09 5.45 -3.63
N ASP A 54 0.80 5.56 -2.51
CA ASP A 54 0.22 5.47 -1.16
C ASP A 54 -0.82 6.57 -0.90
N MET A 55 -0.49 7.80 -1.30
CA MET A 55 -1.37 8.96 -1.19
C MET A 55 -2.64 8.81 -2.03
N LEU A 56 -2.50 8.48 -3.32
CA LEU A 56 -3.63 8.27 -4.23
C LEU A 56 -4.50 7.09 -3.79
N GLY A 57 -3.85 5.99 -3.41
CA GLY A 57 -4.51 4.78 -2.95
C GLY A 57 -5.35 5.01 -1.70
N ARG A 58 -4.83 5.74 -0.69
CA ARG A 58 -5.63 6.10 0.50
C ARG A 58 -6.80 7.01 0.15
N ALA A 59 -6.65 7.90 -0.82
CA ALA A 59 -7.71 8.79 -1.29
C ALA A 59 -8.79 8.09 -2.14
N GLY A 60 -8.62 6.81 -2.48
CA GLY A 60 -9.56 6.08 -3.34
C GLY A 60 -9.37 6.29 -4.84
N LEU A 61 -8.33 7.03 -5.22
CA LEU A 61 -7.94 7.31 -6.60
C LEU A 61 -7.13 6.12 -7.16
N LEU A 62 -7.77 4.95 -7.21
CA LEU A 62 -7.10 3.68 -7.52
C LEU A 62 -6.63 3.59 -8.97
N ASP A 63 -7.37 4.16 -9.91
CA ASP A 63 -7.01 4.15 -11.33
C ASP A 63 -5.79 5.04 -11.56
N GLU A 64 -5.73 6.21 -10.92
CA GLU A 64 -4.55 7.08 -10.93
C GLU A 64 -3.36 6.42 -10.25
N ALA A 65 -3.57 5.78 -9.09
CA ALA A 65 -2.52 5.04 -8.40
C ALA A 65 -1.94 3.93 -9.29
N PHE A 66 -2.79 3.16 -9.96
CA PHE A 66 -2.37 2.11 -10.88
C PHE A 66 -1.68 2.67 -12.14
N ALA A 67 -2.16 3.79 -12.66
CA ALA A 67 -1.53 4.48 -13.78
C ALA A 67 -0.10 4.94 -13.41
N ILE A 68 0.12 5.42 -12.18
CA ILE A 68 1.49 5.72 -11.72
C ILE A 68 2.36 4.46 -11.74
N VAL A 69 1.90 3.36 -11.13
CA VAL A 69 2.68 2.10 -11.07
C VAL A 69 3.00 1.58 -12.48
N SER A 70 2.03 1.61 -13.38
CA SER A 70 2.17 1.10 -14.75
C SER A 70 3.09 1.95 -15.64
N ASN A 71 3.25 3.24 -15.31
CA ASN A 71 4.09 4.17 -16.04
C ASN A 71 5.44 4.45 -15.34
N MET A 72 5.81 3.66 -14.32
CA MET A 72 7.11 3.81 -13.66
C MET A 72 8.23 3.55 -14.66
N ARG A 73 9.23 4.45 -14.68
CA ARG A 73 10.45 4.27 -15.50
C ARG A 73 11.44 3.26 -14.92
N CYS A 74 11.21 2.82 -13.69
CA CYS A 74 11.96 1.77 -13.01
C CYS A 74 11.02 0.63 -12.63
N GLU A 75 11.57 -0.58 -12.46
CA GLU A 75 10.78 -1.73 -12.03
C GLU A 75 10.06 -1.42 -10.70
N PRO A 76 8.72 -1.54 -10.63
CA PRO A 76 7.99 -1.34 -9.39
C PRO A 76 8.41 -2.38 -8.36
N SER A 77 8.80 -1.92 -7.16
CA SER A 77 9.15 -2.85 -6.07
C SER A 77 7.91 -3.56 -5.51
N THR A 78 8.10 -4.69 -4.84
CA THR A 78 7.02 -5.39 -4.12
C THR A 78 6.30 -4.47 -3.13
N VAL A 79 7.00 -3.49 -2.54
CA VAL A 79 6.41 -2.50 -1.62
C VAL A 79 5.37 -1.63 -2.34
N VAL A 80 5.63 -1.21 -3.58
CA VAL A 80 4.70 -0.39 -4.37
C VAL A 80 3.43 -1.19 -4.68
N TRP A 81 3.57 -2.44 -5.14
CA TRP A 81 2.42 -3.31 -5.39
C TRP A 81 1.63 -3.62 -4.12
N ARG A 82 2.30 -3.85 -2.98
CA ARG A 82 1.65 -4.04 -1.67
C ARG A 82 0.86 -2.82 -1.22
N THR A 83 1.39 -1.63 -1.50
CA THR A 83 0.71 -0.36 -1.21
C THR A 83 -0.59 -0.27 -2.02
N LEU A 84 -0.53 -0.58 -3.32
CA LEU A 84 -1.72 -0.61 -4.18
C LEU A 84 -2.72 -1.69 -3.74
N LEU A 85 -2.25 -2.88 -3.37
CA LEU A 85 -3.09 -3.96 -2.85
C LEU A 85 -3.80 -3.55 -1.54
N GLY A 86 -3.10 -2.88 -0.64
CA GLY A 86 -3.67 -2.33 0.59
C GLY A 86 -4.77 -1.30 0.31
N ALA A 87 -4.56 -0.41 -0.66
CA ALA A 87 -5.59 0.54 -1.10
C ALA A 87 -6.82 -0.18 -1.71
N CYS A 88 -6.60 -1.21 -2.54
CA CYS A 88 -7.67 -2.03 -3.09
C CYS A 88 -8.50 -2.72 -2.00
N LYS A 89 -7.88 -3.11 -0.88
CA LYS A 89 -8.58 -3.64 0.30
C LYS A 89 -9.48 -2.62 0.96
N ILE A 90 -8.98 -1.40 1.15
CA ILE A 90 -9.74 -0.34 1.80
C ILE A 90 -10.98 0.04 0.96
N HIS A 91 -10.80 0.13 -0.36
CA HIS A 91 -11.82 0.64 -1.28
C HIS A 91 -12.57 -0.44 -2.06
N GLY A 92 -12.27 -1.71 -1.81
CA GLY A 92 -13.03 -2.83 -2.35
C GLY A 92 -12.81 -3.17 -3.83
N ASN A 93 -11.71 -2.71 -4.43
CA ASN A 93 -11.42 -3.03 -5.82
C ASN A 93 -10.78 -4.42 -5.97
N VAL A 94 -11.64 -5.44 -6.07
CA VAL A 94 -11.23 -6.85 -6.15
C VAL A 94 -10.37 -7.13 -7.40
N ALA A 95 -10.74 -6.57 -8.55
CA ALA A 95 -10.05 -6.82 -9.81
C ALA A 95 -8.61 -6.30 -9.77
N LEU A 96 -8.42 -5.05 -9.34
CA LEU A 96 -7.09 -4.46 -9.21
C LEU A 96 -6.28 -5.12 -8.09
N GLY A 97 -6.95 -5.52 -7.00
CA GLY A 97 -6.32 -6.28 -5.91
C GLY A 97 -5.76 -7.63 -6.38
N LYS A 98 -6.49 -8.39 -7.20
CA LYS A 98 -6.01 -9.64 -7.82
C LYS A 98 -4.76 -9.38 -8.66
N LEU A 99 -4.80 -8.37 -9.54
CA LEU A 99 -3.68 -8.00 -10.39
C LEU A 99 -2.44 -7.64 -9.55
N ALA A 100 -2.60 -6.81 -8.53
CA ALA A 100 -1.51 -6.41 -7.65
C ALA A 100 -0.89 -7.63 -6.94
N GLN A 101 -1.71 -8.59 -6.50
CA GLN A 101 -1.21 -9.81 -5.89
C GLN A 101 -0.44 -10.68 -6.90
N GLU A 102 -0.96 -10.89 -8.10
CA GLU A 102 -0.27 -11.66 -9.14
C GLU A 102 1.11 -11.08 -9.44
N ARG A 103 1.23 -9.75 -9.49
CA ARG A 103 2.51 -9.06 -9.63
C ARG A 103 3.44 -9.34 -8.46
N ILE A 104 2.96 -9.22 -7.21
CA ILE A 104 3.75 -9.53 -6.00
C ILE A 104 4.29 -10.97 -6.05
N LEU A 105 3.45 -11.94 -6.42
CA LEU A 105 3.83 -13.36 -6.51
C LEU A 105 4.86 -13.61 -7.61
N SER A 106 4.73 -12.94 -8.76
CA SER A 106 5.70 -13.06 -9.86
C SER A 106 7.09 -12.54 -9.50
N MET A 107 7.17 -11.65 -8.51
CA MET A 107 8.42 -11.06 -8.02
C MET A 107 9.05 -11.88 -6.87
N ASN A 108 8.59 -13.09 -6.60
CA ASN A 108 8.94 -13.90 -5.42
C ASN A 108 8.66 -13.19 -4.08
N GLY A 109 7.74 -12.23 -4.05
CA GLY A 109 7.27 -11.60 -2.82
C GLY A 109 6.25 -12.50 -2.14
N ASP A 110 6.68 -13.42 -1.29
CA ASP A 110 5.79 -14.38 -0.61
C ASP A 110 5.76 -14.11 0.89
N ALA A 111 5.20 -12.95 1.29
CA ALA A 111 5.01 -12.65 2.70
C ALA A 111 3.57 -12.96 3.13
N ASP A 112 3.42 -13.55 4.32
CA ASP A 112 2.12 -13.86 4.93
C ASP A 112 1.14 -12.67 4.93
N GLY A 113 1.68 -11.44 5.02
CA GLY A 113 0.91 -10.19 4.99
C GLY A 113 0.10 -9.98 3.70
N ASP A 114 0.56 -10.46 2.54
CA ASP A 114 -0.08 -10.19 1.25
C ASP A 114 -1.35 -11.02 1.06
N TYR A 115 -1.32 -12.27 1.53
CA TYR A 115 -2.50 -13.13 1.56
C TYR A 115 -3.53 -12.65 2.59
N VAL A 116 -3.09 -12.03 3.69
CA VAL A 116 -3.98 -11.37 4.66
C VAL A 116 -4.66 -10.15 4.03
N LEU A 117 -3.97 -9.39 3.18
CA LEU A 117 -4.58 -8.28 2.46
C LEU A 117 -5.64 -8.77 1.46
N LEU A 118 -5.32 -9.78 0.64
CA LEU A 118 -6.27 -10.28 -0.35
C LEU A 118 -7.46 -11.04 0.26
N SER A 119 -7.25 -11.85 1.29
CA SER A 119 -8.38 -12.48 2.01
C SER A 119 -9.31 -11.43 2.62
N GLY A 120 -8.76 -10.30 3.07
CA GLY A 120 -9.54 -9.16 3.54
C GLY A 120 -10.39 -8.50 2.43
N ILE A 121 -9.86 -8.38 1.21
CA ILE A 121 -10.61 -7.87 0.03
C ILE A 121 -11.82 -8.76 -0.26
N TYR A 122 -11.64 -10.08 -0.32
CA TYR A 122 -12.74 -11.00 -0.63
C TYR A 122 -13.77 -11.09 0.49
N ALA A 123 -13.33 -11.09 1.75
CA ALA A 123 -14.22 -11.16 2.89
C ALA A 123 -15.15 -9.94 3.01
N SER A 124 -14.68 -8.73 2.63
CA SER A 124 -15.51 -7.53 2.66
C SER A 124 -16.55 -7.47 1.53
N HIS A 125 -16.41 -8.27 0.48
CA HIS A 125 -17.28 -8.26 -0.70
C HIS A 125 -18.14 -9.52 -0.85
N SER A 126 -18.24 -10.33 0.22
CA SER A 126 -19.00 -11.60 0.24
C SER A 126 -18.60 -12.61 -0.86
N GLU A 127 -17.42 -12.45 -1.45
CA GLU A 127 -16.86 -13.38 -2.44
C GLU A 127 -16.16 -14.55 -1.72
N TRP A 128 -16.95 -15.42 -1.10
CA TRP A 128 -16.47 -16.57 -0.32
C TRP A 128 -15.59 -17.53 -1.14
N LEU A 129 -15.86 -17.66 -2.44
CA LEU A 129 -15.00 -18.39 -3.39
C LEU A 129 -13.59 -17.79 -3.47
N GLY A 130 -13.46 -16.47 -3.41
CA GLY A 130 -12.18 -15.79 -3.37
C GLY A 130 -11.41 -16.04 -2.08
N VAL A 131 -12.10 -16.03 -0.93
CA VAL A 131 -11.50 -16.38 0.38
C VAL A 131 -10.94 -17.81 0.36
N GLU A 132 -11.70 -18.76 -0.21
CA GLU A 132 -11.28 -20.15 -0.36
C GLU A 132 -10.10 -20.31 -1.33
N THR A 133 -10.07 -19.54 -2.44
CA THR A 133 -8.91 -19.53 -3.35
C THR A 133 -7.65 -19.01 -2.67
N VAL A 134 -7.74 -17.94 -1.89
CA VAL A 134 -6.60 -17.42 -1.11
C VAL A 134 -6.12 -18.48 -0.12
N ARG A 135 -7.04 -19.11 0.60
CA ARG A 135 -6.73 -20.17 1.56
C ARG A 135 -6.02 -21.36 0.91
N ARG A 136 -6.50 -21.84 -0.24
CA ARG A 136 -5.86 -22.92 -1.00
C ARG A 136 -4.47 -22.55 -1.50
N SER A 137 -4.26 -21.31 -1.94
CA SER A 137 -2.94 -20.83 -2.36
C SER A 137 -1.97 -20.75 -1.18
N MET A 138 -2.42 -20.37 0.02
CA MET A 138 -1.61 -20.40 1.24
C MET A 138 -1.24 -21.83 1.63
N ASP A 139 -2.20 -22.75 1.62
CA ASP A 139 -1.99 -24.16 1.96
C ASP A 139 -0.98 -24.83 1.02
N LYS A 140 -1.07 -24.58 -0.29
CA LYS A 140 -0.10 -25.08 -1.30
C LYS A 140 1.33 -24.59 -1.07
N ARG A 141 1.50 -23.43 -0.44
CA ARG A 141 2.80 -22.81 -0.18
C ARG A 141 3.30 -23.04 1.25
N GLY A 142 2.55 -23.79 2.06
CA GLY A 142 2.90 -24.07 3.47
C GLY A 142 2.79 -22.85 4.39
N LEU A 143 2.12 -21.78 3.94
CA LEU A 143 1.98 -20.55 4.71
C LEU A 143 0.85 -20.71 5.73
N ARG A 144 1.16 -20.59 7.02
CA ARG A 144 0.17 -20.64 8.10
C ARG A 144 -0.20 -19.25 8.55
N LYS A 145 -1.49 -18.91 8.50
CA LYS A 145 -2.00 -17.70 9.17
C LYS A 145 -1.74 -17.85 10.67
N VAL A 146 -0.92 -17.00 11.27
CA VAL A 146 -0.99 -16.78 12.72
C VAL A 146 -2.33 -16.09 12.95
N ALA A 147 -3.33 -16.88 13.35
CA ALA A 147 -4.56 -16.32 13.86
C ALA A 147 -4.18 -15.43 15.04
N GLY A 148 -4.41 -14.12 14.92
CA GLY A 148 -4.36 -13.21 16.05
C GLY A 148 -5.48 -13.57 17.00
N CYS A 149 -5.25 -14.56 17.87
CA CYS A 149 -6.10 -14.78 19.02
C CYS A 149 -5.83 -13.65 19.99
N ALA A 150 -6.70 -12.65 20.00
CA ALA A 150 -6.90 -11.87 21.20
C ALA A 150 -7.49 -12.82 22.25
N GLN A 151 -6.64 -13.47 23.05
CA GLN A 151 -7.06 -13.97 24.35
C GLN A 151 -7.34 -12.74 25.20
N VAL A 152 -8.61 -12.37 25.30
CA VAL A 152 -9.06 -11.56 26.44
C VAL A 152 -8.97 -12.49 27.64
N ASP A 153 -7.85 -12.45 28.35
CA ASP A 153 -7.73 -13.06 29.66
C ASP A 153 -8.69 -12.35 30.63
N ARG A 154 -9.93 -12.84 30.68
CA ARG A 154 -10.86 -12.53 31.78
C ARG A 154 -10.43 -13.29 33.01
N LYS A 155 -9.35 -12.85 33.68
CA LYS A 155 -9.07 -13.22 35.07
C LYS A 155 -8.48 -12.06 35.86
N THR A 156 -9.31 -11.06 36.17
CA THR A 156 -9.20 -10.33 37.44
C THR A 156 -10.54 -9.69 37.80
N ALA A 157 -11.48 -10.50 38.27
CA ALA A 157 -12.67 -10.03 38.96
C ALA A 157 -13.11 -11.05 40.00
N SER A 158 -12.26 -11.28 41.01
CA SER A 158 -12.69 -11.85 42.30
C SER A 158 -11.57 -11.67 43.31
N ARG A 159 -11.56 -10.51 43.98
CA ARG A 159 -11.06 -10.30 45.35
C ARG A 159 -11.23 -8.83 45.72
N LEU A 160 -12.30 -8.57 46.48
CA LEU A 160 -12.71 -7.41 47.28
C LEU A 160 -14.25 -7.61 47.36
N SER A 161 -14.89 -8.07 48.44
CA SER A 161 -14.70 -7.93 49.90
C SER A 161 -15.39 -9.14 50.59
N PRO A 162 -15.47 -9.29 51.93
CA PRO A 162 -15.83 -8.29 52.94
C PRO A 162 -14.64 -7.74 53.74
#